data_AF-A0A7S3VV95-F1
#
_entry.id   AF-A0A7S3VV95-F1
#
_cell.length_a   1.000
_cell.length_b   1.000
_cell.length_c   1.000
_cell.angle_alpha   90.00
_cell.angle_beta   90.00
_cell.angle_gamma   90.00
#
_symmetry.space_group_name_H-M   'P 1'
#
loop_
_entity.id
_entity.type
_entity.pdbx_description
1 polymer ?
#
loop_
_entity_poly.entity_id
_entity_poly.type
_entity_poly.pdbx_seq_one_letter_code
_entity_poly.pdbx_strand_id
1 'polypeptide(L)'
;MLAASRGQALLAQPRVQQPLGLAPLRRPAGPARSSVSVAVKPTKAADFQGLSDDEIFTKIGDLKKELATVRFLFRTRGISEMAPGDSSPQPDPEKMPKPHVSKHLRRQVAQLWTIWRQRQIKAGVDARTSRKQLNAQVRSGFNL
;
A
#
# COMPACT_ATOMS: atom_id res chain seq x y z
N MET A 1 68.67 -3.32 -11.07
CA MET A 1 69.48 -3.70 -9.88
C MET A 1 69.35 -2.56 -8.89
N LEU A 2 68.98 -2.63 -7.61
CA LEU A 2 68.78 -3.64 -6.54
C LEU A 2 67.50 -3.20 -5.77
N ALA A 3 66.51 -4.03 -5.45
CA ALA A 3 66.41 -4.98 -4.33
C ALA A 3 66.50 -4.41 -2.89
N ALA A 4 65.39 -4.58 -2.15
CA ALA A 4 65.28 -4.87 -0.70
C ALA A 4 65.64 -3.75 0.31
N SER A 5 65.14 -3.67 1.54
CA SER A 5 64.08 -4.29 2.35
C SER A 5 64.26 -3.77 3.80
N ARG A 6 63.17 -3.80 4.59
CA ARG A 6 63.11 -3.83 6.08
C ARG A 6 63.26 -2.53 6.89
N GLY A 7 62.23 -2.30 7.71
CA GLY A 7 62.28 -1.55 8.96
C GLY A 7 60.93 -1.58 9.67
N GLN A 8 60.67 -2.63 10.45
CA GLN A 8 59.51 -2.75 11.34
C GLN A 8 59.61 -1.76 12.51
N ALA A 9 58.46 -1.24 12.96
CA ALA A 9 58.28 -0.85 14.37
C ALA A 9 56.80 -1.03 14.75
N LEU A 10 56.52 -2.19 15.33
CA LEU A 10 55.32 -2.48 16.11
C LEU A 10 55.37 -1.67 17.40
N LEU A 11 54.39 -0.80 17.63
CA LEU A 11 54.10 -0.28 18.97
C LEU A 11 52.71 -0.76 19.39
N ALA A 12 52.75 -1.76 20.26
CA ALA A 12 51.62 -2.31 20.99
C ALA A 12 51.19 -1.34 22.09
N GLN A 13 49.90 -1.04 22.20
CA GLN A 13 49.29 -0.42 23.38
C GLN A 13 47.81 -0.86 23.54
N PRO A 14 47.27 -0.80 24.78
CA PRO A 14 46.58 -1.95 25.36
C PRO A 14 45.05 -1.97 25.25
N ARG A 15 44.56 -3.20 25.33
CA ARG A 15 43.17 -3.65 25.40
C ARG A 15 42.49 -3.12 26.68
N VAL A 16 41.66 -2.09 26.56
CA VAL A 16 40.75 -1.67 27.64
C VAL A 16 39.55 -2.61 27.65
N GLN A 17 39.45 -3.39 28.72
CA GLN A 17 38.30 -4.22 29.06
C GLN A 17 37.26 -3.38 29.82
N GLN A 18 36.02 -3.37 29.30
CA GLN A 18 34.72 -3.54 29.99
C GLN A 18 34.28 -2.49 31.05
N PRO A 19 32.97 -2.24 31.32
CA PRO A 19 31.95 -3.30 31.46
C PRO A 19 30.46 -2.97 31.16
N LEU A 20 29.66 -4.03 31.35
CA LEU A 20 28.28 -4.05 31.85
C LEU A 20 27.13 -3.87 30.85
N GLY A 21 26.45 -4.99 30.63
CA GLY A 21 25.25 -5.12 29.81
C GLY A 21 24.08 -4.28 30.32
N LEU A 22 23.49 -3.55 29.39
CA LEU A 22 22.12 -3.06 29.53
C LEU A 22 21.18 -4.13 28.98
N ALA A 23 20.47 -4.78 29.91
CA ALA A 23 19.30 -5.58 29.62
C ALA A 23 18.30 -4.78 28.77
N PRO A 24 17.67 -5.36 27.75
CA PRO A 24 16.56 -4.69 27.06
C PRO A 24 15.39 -4.59 28.04
N LEU A 25 15.09 -3.37 28.49
CA LEU A 25 13.85 -3.03 29.19
C LEU A 25 12.67 -3.43 28.30
N ARG A 26 12.05 -4.57 28.64
CA ARG A 26 10.82 -5.06 28.05
C ARG A 26 9.71 -4.06 28.40
N ARG A 27 9.35 -3.20 27.44
CA ARG A 27 8.23 -2.25 27.59
C ARG A 27 6.95 -3.05 27.91
N PRO A 28 6.14 -2.61 28.89
CA PRO A 28 4.87 -3.26 29.19
C PRO A 28 3.97 -3.19 27.95
N ALA A 29 3.35 -4.32 27.61
CA ALA A 29 2.37 -4.43 26.55
C ALA A 29 1.21 -3.47 26.86
N GLY A 30 1.16 -2.34 26.14
CA GLY A 30 -0.05 -1.52 26.08
C GLY A 30 -1.20 -2.35 25.49
N PRO A 31 -2.46 -1.99 25.79
CA PRO A 31 -3.62 -2.73 25.29
C PRO A 31 -3.49 -2.87 23.77
N ALA A 32 -3.59 -4.10 23.27
CA ALA A 32 -3.55 -4.40 21.85
C ALA A 32 -4.66 -3.61 21.15
N ARG A 33 -4.29 -2.46 20.56
CA ARG A 33 -5.22 -1.63 19.79
C ARG A 33 -5.42 -2.30 18.45
N SER A 34 -6.68 -2.45 18.09
CA SER A 34 -7.15 -3.11 16.88
C SER A 34 -6.48 -2.49 15.65
N SER A 35 -5.45 -3.16 15.12
CA SER A 35 -4.90 -2.80 13.82
C SER A 35 -6.00 -2.99 12.79
N VAL A 36 -6.34 -1.94 12.04
CA VAL A 36 -7.19 -2.05 10.85
C VAL A 36 -6.38 -2.77 9.78
N SER A 37 -6.28 -4.09 9.92
CA SER A 37 -5.77 -4.97 8.89
C SER A 37 -6.84 -5.07 7.82
N VAL A 38 -6.78 -4.20 6.82
CA VAL A 38 -7.45 -4.47 5.54
C VAL A 38 -6.70 -5.65 4.94
N ALA A 39 -7.15 -6.87 5.25
CA ALA A 39 -6.63 -8.10 4.72
C ALA A 39 -7.05 -8.20 3.24
N VAL A 40 -6.38 -7.42 2.39
CA VAL A 40 -6.54 -7.52 0.94
C VAL A 40 -5.87 -8.82 0.51
N LYS A 41 -6.62 -9.94 0.56
CA LYS A 41 -6.21 -11.18 -0.10
C LYS A 41 -5.91 -10.84 -1.56
N PRO A 42 -4.81 -11.35 -2.16
CA PRO A 42 -4.60 -11.22 -3.59
C PRO A 42 -5.73 -11.97 -4.30
N THR A 43 -6.78 -11.24 -4.67
CA THR A 43 -7.96 -11.77 -5.33
C THR A 43 -7.57 -12.29 -6.70
N LYS A 44 -7.87 -13.56 -6.95
CA LYS A 44 -7.71 -14.19 -8.25
C LYS A 44 -8.78 -13.61 -9.16
N ALA A 45 -8.50 -13.52 -10.46
CA ALA A 45 -9.50 -13.03 -11.42
C ALA A 45 -10.79 -13.86 -11.42
N ALA A 46 -10.71 -15.14 -11.01
CA ALA A 46 -11.84 -16.04 -10.82
C ALA A 46 -12.87 -15.51 -9.79
N ASP A 47 -12.41 -14.83 -8.74
CA ASP A 47 -13.27 -14.31 -7.66
C ASP A 47 -14.25 -13.23 -8.17
N PHE A 48 -13.97 -12.66 -9.34
CA PHE A 48 -14.75 -11.58 -9.93
C PHE A 48 -15.63 -12.02 -11.11
N GLN A 49 -15.56 -13.29 -11.53
CA GLN A 49 -16.29 -13.75 -12.72
C GLN A 49 -17.81 -13.87 -12.52
N GLY A 50 -18.26 -14.08 -11.29
CA GLY A 50 -19.68 -14.24 -10.95
C GLY A 50 -20.46 -12.94 -10.72
N LEU A 51 -19.79 -11.78 -10.73
CA LEU A 51 -20.44 -10.49 -10.45
C LEU A 51 -21.25 -9.96 -11.63
N SER A 52 -22.34 -9.26 -11.38
CA SER A 52 -23.06 -8.55 -12.45
C SER A 52 -22.24 -7.35 -12.97
N ASP A 53 -22.59 -6.82 -14.13
CA ASP A 53 -21.88 -5.66 -14.68
C ASP A 53 -22.04 -4.42 -13.76
N ASP A 54 -23.21 -4.21 -13.17
CA ASP A 54 -23.47 -3.10 -12.24
C ASP A 54 -22.67 -3.24 -10.93
N GLU A 55 -22.52 -4.47 -10.43
CA GLU A 55 -21.69 -4.75 -9.26
C GLU A 55 -20.20 -4.54 -9.56
N ILE A 56 -19.74 -4.85 -10.78
CA ILE A 56 -18.37 -4.57 -11.22
C ILE A 56 -18.09 -3.07 -11.12
N PHE A 57 -18.99 -2.24 -11.64
CA PHE A 57 -18.83 -0.79 -11.56
C PHE A 57 -18.85 -0.27 -10.13
N THR A 58 -19.78 -0.78 -9.30
CA THR A 58 -19.86 -0.41 -7.88
C THR A 58 -18.54 -0.71 -7.15
N LYS A 59 -18.00 -1.91 -7.34
CA LYS A 59 -16.70 -2.31 -6.78
C LYS A 59 -15.53 -1.49 -7.31
N ILE A 60 -15.53 -1.12 -8.60
CA ILE A 60 -14.49 -0.24 -9.15
C ILE A 60 -14.49 1.11 -8.43
N GLY A 61 -15.66 1.71 -8.24
CA GLY A 61 -15.82 2.97 -7.53
C GLY A 61 -15.31 2.88 -6.09
N ASP A 62 -15.71 1.84 -5.36
CA ASP A 62 -15.30 1.65 -3.97
C ASP A 62 -13.79 1.41 -3.82
N LEU A 63 -13.20 0.57 -4.66
CA LEU A 63 -11.75 0.34 -4.67
C LEU A 63 -10.96 1.61 -4.99
N LYS A 64 -11.49 2.50 -5.83
CA LYS A 64 -10.84 3.78 -6.13
C LYS A 64 -10.98 4.79 -4.98
N LYS A 65 -12.11 4.82 -4.27
CA LYS A 65 -12.25 5.60 -3.03
C LYS A 65 -11.24 5.13 -1.99
N GLU A 66 -11.13 3.83 -1.78
CA GLU A 66 -10.12 3.24 -0.88
C GLU A 66 -8.69 3.61 -1.31
N LEU A 67 -8.41 3.57 -2.61
CA LEU A 67 -7.11 3.97 -3.16
C LEU A 67 -6.84 5.46 -2.89
N ALA A 68 -7.84 6.33 -3.01
CA ALA A 68 -7.73 7.73 -2.65
C ALA A 68 -7.43 7.92 -1.15
N THR A 69 -8.13 7.19 -0.28
CA THR A 69 -7.87 7.19 1.18
C THR A 69 -6.45 6.72 1.50
N VAL A 70 -6.01 5.61 0.89
CA VAL A 70 -4.65 5.09 1.06
C VAL A 70 -3.60 6.09 0.59
N ARG A 71 -3.82 6.76 -0.55
CA ARG A 71 -2.94 7.83 -1.04
C ARG A 71 -2.91 9.03 -0.10
N PHE A 72 -4.05 9.41 0.45
CA PHE A 72 -4.14 10.47 1.44
C PHE A 72 -3.32 10.12 2.68
N LEU A 73 -3.52 8.93 3.25
CA LEU A 73 -2.77 8.46 4.42
C LEU A 73 -1.26 8.36 4.18
N PHE A 74 -0.82 7.95 2.97
CA PHE A 74 0.59 7.99 2.61
C PHE A 74 1.14 9.42 2.54
N ARG A 75 0.36 10.36 2.01
CA ARG A 75 0.74 11.78 1.92
C ARG A 75 0.80 12.43 3.30
N THR A 76 -0.14 12.10 4.17
CA THR A 76 -0.26 12.67 5.52
C THR A 76 0.46 11.85 6.59
N ARG A 77 1.22 10.82 6.21
CA ARG A 77 1.97 9.94 7.13
C ARG A 77 1.10 9.34 8.25
N GLY A 78 -0.14 8.98 7.93
CA GLY A 78 -1.07 8.35 8.89
C GLY A 78 -1.96 9.31 9.67
N ILE A 79 -1.92 10.62 9.39
CA ILE A 79 -2.87 11.58 9.98
C ILE A 79 -4.24 11.36 9.32
N SER A 80 -5.17 10.75 10.06
CA SER A 80 -6.54 10.46 9.61
C SER A 80 -7.54 11.55 10.00
N GLU A 81 -7.26 12.32 11.06
CA GLU A 81 -8.18 13.30 11.65
C GLU A 81 -7.42 14.60 11.91
N MET A 82 -7.92 15.71 11.35
CA MET A 82 -7.58 17.06 11.82
C MET A 82 -8.62 17.42 12.86
N ALA A 83 -8.35 17.14 14.15
CA ALA A 83 -9.20 17.65 15.21
C ALA A 83 -9.07 19.19 15.24
N PRO A 84 -10.19 19.96 15.20
CA PRO A 84 -10.14 21.41 15.27
C PRO A 84 -9.71 21.84 16.68
N GLY A 85 -8.41 22.07 16.87
CA GLY A 85 -7.85 22.57 18.14
C GLY A 85 -6.44 22.04 18.48
N ASP A 86 -6.02 20.92 17.91
CA ASP A 86 -4.71 20.34 18.21
C ASP A 86 -3.60 20.86 17.27
N SER A 87 -2.59 21.50 17.86
CA SER A 87 -1.53 22.24 17.14
C SER A 87 -0.47 21.34 16.49
N SER A 88 -0.56 20.02 16.62
CA SER A 88 0.39 19.09 16.03
C SER A 88 -0.27 17.72 15.82
N PRO A 89 -0.71 17.40 14.60
CA PRO A 89 -1.22 16.06 14.31
C PRO A 89 -0.08 15.06 14.44
N GLN A 90 -0.13 14.24 15.49
CA GLN A 90 0.84 13.19 15.75
C GLN A 90 0.70 12.10 14.67
N PRO A 91 1.77 11.75 13.93
CA PRO A 91 1.71 10.67 12.97
C PRO A 91 1.56 9.34 13.71
N ASP A 92 0.37 8.73 13.65
CA ASP A 92 0.11 7.40 14.18
C ASP A 92 0.68 6.33 13.22
N PRO A 93 1.75 5.59 13.58
CA PRO A 93 2.35 4.60 12.69
C PRO A 93 1.41 3.42 12.41
N GLU A 94 0.42 3.17 13.27
CA GLU A 94 -0.56 2.10 13.12
C GLU A 94 -1.61 2.39 12.04
N LYS A 95 -1.90 3.67 11.79
CA LYS A 95 -2.85 4.11 10.75
C LYS A 95 -2.22 4.16 9.36
N MET A 96 -0.91 3.94 9.26
CA MET A 96 -0.20 3.97 7.99
C MET A 96 -0.48 2.68 7.19
N PRO A 97 -1.05 2.77 5.97
CA PRO A 97 -1.28 1.60 5.14
C PRO A 97 0.04 0.94 4.74
N LYS A 98 0.04 -0.40 4.64
CA LYS A 98 1.22 -1.12 4.15
C LYS A 98 1.46 -0.79 2.66
N PRO A 99 2.71 -0.68 2.20
CA PRO A 99 3.04 -0.25 0.82
C PRO A 99 2.44 -1.14 -0.27
N HIS A 100 2.26 -2.44 0.00
CA HIS A 100 1.66 -3.36 -0.96
C HIS A 100 0.14 -3.15 -1.15
N VAL A 101 -0.57 -2.52 -0.20
CA VAL A 101 -2.02 -2.31 -0.26
C VAL A 101 -2.40 -1.52 -1.51
N SER A 102 -1.70 -0.41 -1.78
CA SER A 102 -1.92 0.40 -2.99
C SER A 102 -1.66 -0.39 -4.30
N LYS A 103 -0.70 -1.31 -4.28
CA LYS A 103 -0.44 -2.20 -5.43
C LYS A 103 -1.58 -3.20 -5.63
N HIS A 104 -2.13 -3.77 -4.56
CA HIS A 104 -3.24 -4.71 -4.64
C HIS A 104 -4.54 -4.04 -5.11
N LEU A 105 -4.89 -2.87 -4.56
CA LEU A 105 -6.07 -2.11 -4.98
C LEU A 105 -6.03 -1.77 -6.49
N ARG A 106 -4.87 -1.29 -6.98
CA ARG A 106 -4.68 -1.04 -8.42
C ARG A 106 -4.85 -2.30 -9.26
N ARG A 107 -4.34 -3.43 -8.78
CA ARG A 107 -4.45 -4.73 -9.47
C ARG A 107 -5.90 -5.20 -9.55
N GLN A 108 -6.67 -5.03 -8.47
CA GLN A 108 -8.09 -5.37 -8.41
C GLN A 108 -8.91 -4.54 -9.39
N VAL A 109 -8.70 -3.22 -9.41
CA VAL A 109 -9.33 -2.34 -10.40
C VAL A 109 -9.02 -2.79 -11.83
N ALA A 110 -7.77 -3.11 -12.13
CA ALA A 110 -7.38 -3.61 -13.46
C ALA A 110 -8.03 -4.96 -13.82
N GLN A 111 -8.16 -5.87 -12.85
CA GLN A 111 -8.84 -7.16 -13.04
C GLN A 111 -10.32 -6.96 -13.38
N LEU A 112 -11.02 -6.09 -12.66
CA LEU A 112 -12.43 -5.77 -12.90
C LEU A 112 -12.65 -5.19 -14.31
N TRP A 113 -11.81 -4.23 -14.72
CA TRP A 113 -11.85 -3.70 -16.10
C TRP A 113 -11.59 -4.76 -17.17
N THR A 114 -10.68 -5.69 -16.89
CA THR A 114 -10.36 -6.78 -17.83
C THR A 114 -11.55 -7.71 -18.01
N ILE A 115 -12.22 -8.09 -16.91
CA ILE A 115 -13.38 -8.98 -16.95
C ILE A 115 -14.54 -8.32 -17.69
N TRP A 116 -14.83 -7.05 -17.38
CA TRP A 116 -15.86 -6.31 -18.10
C TRP A 116 -15.56 -6.21 -19.60
N ARG A 117 -14.31 -5.93 -19.97
CA ARG A 117 -13.93 -5.87 -21.39
C ARG A 117 -14.01 -7.24 -22.07
N GLN A 118 -13.65 -8.33 -21.38
CA GLN A 118 -13.81 -9.68 -21.90
C GLN A 118 -15.28 -10.03 -22.16
N ARG A 119 -16.21 -9.60 -21.30
CA ARG A 119 -17.65 -9.76 -21.52
C ARG A 119 -18.13 -9.02 -22.75
N GLN A 120 -17.70 -7.77 -22.91
CA GLN A 120 -18.02 -6.98 -24.10
C GLN A 120 -17.49 -7.60 -25.38
N ILE A 121 -16.27 -8.15 -25.37
CA ILE A 121 -15.71 -8.86 -26.53
C ILE A 121 -16.55 -10.10 -26.86
N LYS A 122 -16.97 -10.87 -25.85
CA LYS A 122 -17.86 -12.02 -26.04
C LYS A 122 -19.23 -11.63 -26.59
N ALA A 123 -19.74 -10.46 -26.21
CA ALA A 123 -20.98 -9.90 -26.73
C ALA A 123 -20.84 -9.20 -28.10
N GLY A 124 -19.64 -9.20 -28.70
CA GLY A 124 -19.39 -8.56 -30.00
C GLY A 124 -19.34 -7.03 -29.97
N VAL A 125 -19.09 -6.42 -28.82
CA VAL A 125 -19.05 -4.95 -28.66
C VAL A 125 -17.69 -4.37 -29.03
N ASP A 126 -17.69 -3.59 -30.11
CA ASP A 126 -16.51 -2.85 -30.58
C ASP A 126 -15.94 -1.87 -29.54
N ALA A 127 -14.65 -1.58 -29.69
CA ALA A 127 -13.93 -0.68 -28.80
C ALA A 127 -14.53 0.74 -28.77
N ARG A 128 -15.03 1.25 -29.90
CA ARG A 128 -15.64 2.58 -29.97
C ARG A 128 -16.95 2.65 -29.19
N THR A 129 -17.79 1.62 -29.33
CA THR A 129 -19.08 1.51 -28.63
C THR A 129 -18.86 1.32 -27.14
N SER A 130 -17.90 0.47 -26.76
CA SER A 130 -17.48 0.28 -25.36
C SER A 130 -17.08 1.60 -24.69
N ARG A 131 -16.24 2.42 -25.35
CA ARG A 131 -15.85 3.74 -24.84
C ARG A 131 -17.03 4.70 -24.73
N LYS A 132 -17.97 4.67 -25.67
CA LYS A 132 -19.20 5.48 -25.60
C LYS A 132 -20.06 5.08 -24.40
N GLN A 133 -20.28 3.78 -24.18
CA GLN A 133 -21.01 3.25 -23.02
C GLN A 133 -20.35 3.67 -21.71
N LEU A 134 -19.02 3.54 -21.63
CA LEU A 134 -18.25 3.98 -20.46
C LEU A 134 -18.43 5.47 -20.18
N ASN A 135 -18.24 6.31 -21.20
CA ASN A 135 -18.40 7.76 -21.05
C ASN A 135 -19.84 8.16 -20.69
N ALA A 136 -20.84 7.43 -21.21
CA ALA A 136 -22.23 7.65 -20.86
C ALA A 136 -22.48 7.34 -19.37
N GLN A 137 -21.92 6.25 -18.85
CA GLN A 137 -22.00 5.92 -17.43
C GLN A 137 -21.31 6.96 -16.53
N VAL A 138 -20.13 7.45 -16.92
CA VAL A 138 -19.47 8.55 -16.18
C VAL A 138 -20.36 9.79 -16.15
N ARG A 139 -20.97 10.13 -17.30
CA ARG A 139 -21.85 11.31 -17.41
C ARG A 139 -23.15 11.16 -16.65
N SER A 140 -23.67 9.94 -16.50
CA SER A 140 -24.88 9.67 -15.71
C SER A 140 -24.65 9.71 -14.20
N GLY A 141 -23.51 10.23 -13.74
CA GLY A 141 -23.20 10.39 -12.32
C GLY A 141 -22.57 9.16 -11.68
N PHE A 142 -22.15 8.16 -12.48
CA PHE A 142 -21.35 7.07 -11.94
C PHE A 142 -19.97 7.61 -11.59
N ASN A 143 -19.70 7.78 -10.29
CA ASN A 143 -18.39 8.18 -9.79
C ASN A 143 -17.40 7.05 -10.01
N LEU A 144 -16.79 7.03 -11.20
CA LEU A 144 -15.74 6.10 -11.57
C LEU A 144 -14.47 6.33 -10.79
#